data_AF-A0A8J8B849-F1
#
_entry.id   AF-A0A8J8B849-F1
#
_cell.length_a   1.000
_cell.length_b   1.000
_cell.length_c   1.000
_cell.angle_alpha   90.00
_cell.angle_beta   90.00
_cell.angle_gamma   90.00
#
_symmetry.space_group_name_H-M   'P 1'
#
loop_
_entity.id
_entity.type
_entity.pdbx_description
1 polymer ?
#
loop_
_entity_poly.entity_id
_entity_poly.type
_entity_poly.pdbx_seq_one_letter_code
_entity_poly.pdbx_strand_id
1 'polypeptide(L)'
;MDLPEEAAMRDMLALEQRRVACADPAMPPDADTAISQIVCRIMSGWKTPSVVALSRDDLVELILLRRLLRAGAHEAGALAQLFVRPDAVLDLRDEVQRIAAFRASHDRDMRALEATRRLWSQMRSEGHGASLVAALERLDASDIDLWHRIVAEHDPADPAQRAAAFWCVRQTACDRSTLALFLTMLVENEAIPKAAQARDKALLETVAAILTQWDAGAYATAELASLPAARLDAARRGLTALLDGLAQRPGMRRWPDPVGLFEARAGRAPRPRGHWDLARGMILRAPDPADYRTATVAEPLF
;
A
#
# COMPACT_ATOMS: atom_id res chain seq x y z
N MET A 1 8.27 7.38 -34.71
CA MET A 1 7.42 7.63 -33.52
C MET A 1 6.23 8.42 -34.00
N ASP A 2 5.01 7.97 -33.72
CA ASP A 2 3.80 8.68 -34.15
C ASP A 2 3.53 9.84 -33.16
N LEU A 3 3.60 11.08 -33.64
CA LEU A 3 3.38 12.28 -32.83
C LEU A 3 2.04 12.91 -33.22
N PRO A 4 1.25 13.42 -32.27
CA PRO A 4 0.00 14.11 -32.59
C PRO A 4 0.22 15.34 -33.47
N GLU A 5 -0.82 15.73 -34.20
CA GLU A 5 -0.83 17.01 -34.93
C GLU A 5 -0.65 18.20 -33.98
N GLU A 6 -0.12 19.32 -34.49
CA GLU A 6 0.23 20.49 -33.68
C GLU A 6 -0.96 21.05 -32.87
N ALA A 7 -2.15 21.09 -33.48
CA ALA A 7 -3.37 21.52 -32.79
C ALA A 7 -3.68 20.62 -31.57
N ALA A 8 -3.57 19.30 -31.75
CA ALA A 8 -3.78 18.34 -30.66
C ALA A 8 -2.72 18.48 -29.56
N MET A 9 -1.46 18.71 -29.91
CA MET A 9 -0.39 18.97 -28.93
C MET A 9 -0.68 20.21 -28.09
N ARG A 10 -1.13 21.31 -28.72
CA ARG A 10 -1.51 22.54 -28.02
C ARG A 10 -2.72 22.33 -27.11
N ASP A 11 -3.74 21.61 -27.57
CA ASP A 11 -4.92 21.30 -26.75
C ASP A 11 -4.57 20.46 -25.51
N MET A 12 -3.66 19.49 -25.67
CA MET A 12 -3.14 18.69 -24.56
C MET A 12 -2.42 19.55 -23.53
N LEU A 13 -1.53 20.46 -23.94
CA LEU A 13 -0.83 21.35 -23.01
C LEU A 13 -1.76 22.39 -22.37
N ALA A 14 -2.77 22.87 -23.08
CA ALA A 14 -3.80 23.75 -22.52
C ALA A 14 -4.66 23.04 -21.45
N LEU A 15 -4.83 21.71 -21.56
CA LEU A 15 -5.45 20.91 -20.50
C LEU A 15 -4.57 20.84 -19.25
N GLU A 16 -3.24 20.70 -19.40
CA GLU A 16 -2.31 20.70 -18.26
C GLU A 16 -2.39 22.02 -17.47
N GLN A 17 -2.43 23.17 -18.16
CA GLN A 17 -2.58 24.48 -17.50
C GLN A 17 -3.89 24.60 -16.71
N ARG A 18 -5.00 24.12 -17.28
CA ARG A 18 -6.30 24.08 -16.60
C ARG A 18 -6.28 23.18 -15.37
N ARG A 19 -5.61 22.02 -15.46
CA ARG A 19 -5.49 21.09 -14.33
C ARG A 19 -4.74 21.72 -13.17
N VAL A 20 -3.63 22.41 -13.43
CA VAL A 20 -2.89 23.14 -12.37
C VAL A 20 -3.78 24.22 -11.74
N ALA A 21 -4.53 24.98 -12.54
CA ALA A 21 -5.39 26.05 -12.04
C ALA A 21 -6.56 25.54 -11.16
N CYS A 22 -7.06 24.33 -11.42
CA CYS A 22 -8.15 23.71 -10.66
C CYS A 22 -7.67 22.81 -9.51
N ALA A 23 -6.37 22.62 -9.33
CA ALA A 23 -5.83 21.76 -8.28
C ALA A 23 -6.08 22.36 -6.88
N ASP A 24 -6.58 21.55 -5.95
CA ASP A 24 -6.75 21.94 -4.55
C ASP A 24 -5.39 21.88 -3.83
N PRO A 25 -4.86 23.01 -3.33
CA PRO A 25 -3.57 23.04 -2.64
C PRO A 25 -3.57 22.27 -1.32
N ALA A 26 -4.73 22.03 -0.71
CA ALA A 26 -4.84 21.28 0.55
C ALA A 26 -4.73 19.77 0.33
N MET A 27 -4.80 19.31 -0.91
CA MET A 27 -4.81 17.90 -1.28
C MET A 27 -3.47 17.50 -1.89
N PRO A 28 -2.93 16.32 -1.55
CA PRO A 28 -1.76 15.80 -2.25
C PRO A 28 -2.07 15.66 -3.76
N PRO A 29 -1.17 16.09 -4.66
CA PRO A 29 -1.41 15.99 -6.09
C PRO A 29 -1.48 14.53 -6.53
N ASP A 30 -2.33 14.24 -7.51
CA ASP A 30 -2.27 12.98 -8.25
C ASP A 30 -1.16 13.02 -9.32
N ALA A 31 -0.90 11.86 -9.94
CA ALA A 31 0.15 11.73 -10.96
C ALA A 31 -0.01 12.73 -12.11
N ASP A 32 -1.25 12.91 -12.57
CA ASP A 32 -1.56 13.82 -13.67
C ASP A 32 -1.30 15.27 -13.28
N THR A 33 -1.71 15.68 -12.08
CA THR A 33 -1.52 17.03 -11.55
C THR A 33 -0.03 17.34 -11.38
N ALA A 34 0.75 16.36 -10.88
CA ALA A 34 2.21 16.48 -10.80
C ALA A 34 2.85 16.67 -12.18
N ILE A 35 2.42 15.89 -13.18
CA ILE A 35 2.89 16.05 -14.57
C ILE A 35 2.54 17.44 -15.10
N SER A 36 1.30 17.90 -14.88
CA SER A 36 0.88 19.25 -15.30
C SER A 36 1.71 20.35 -14.65
N GLN A 37 2.03 20.21 -13.36
CA GLN A 37 2.88 21.15 -12.63
C GLN A 37 4.30 21.18 -13.21
N ILE A 38 4.90 20.02 -13.52
CA ILE A 38 6.23 19.93 -14.15
C ILE A 38 6.22 20.64 -15.51
N VAL A 39 5.24 20.34 -16.37
CA VAL A 39 5.10 20.95 -17.70
C VAL A 39 4.96 22.48 -17.59
N CYS A 40 4.04 22.97 -16.75
CA CYS A 40 3.83 24.39 -16.55
C CYS A 40 5.07 25.10 -15.98
N ARG A 41 5.85 24.42 -15.13
CA ARG A 41 7.10 24.95 -14.57
C ARG A 41 8.19 25.08 -15.63
N ILE A 42 8.34 24.08 -16.50
CA ILE A 42 9.29 24.14 -17.63
C ILE A 42 8.94 25.29 -18.57
N MET A 43 7.67 25.40 -18.96
CA MET A 43 7.16 26.53 -19.76
C MET A 43 7.46 27.88 -19.12
N SER A 44 7.29 27.99 -17.80
CA SER A 44 7.61 29.20 -17.03
C SER A 44 9.12 29.48 -17.02
N GLY A 45 9.95 28.44 -16.89
CA GLY A 45 11.41 28.53 -16.97
C GLY A 45 11.92 29.00 -18.33
N TRP A 46 11.24 28.61 -19.41
CA TRP A 46 11.47 29.11 -20.77
C TRP A 46 10.94 30.54 -20.99
N LYS A 47 10.28 31.13 -19.99
CA LYS A 47 9.59 32.43 -20.06
C LYS A 47 8.46 32.46 -21.10
N THR A 48 7.86 31.29 -21.38
CA THR A 48 6.77 31.11 -22.35
C THR A 48 5.55 30.52 -21.64
N PRO A 49 4.85 31.30 -20.79
CA PRO A 49 3.73 30.78 -20.00
C PRO A 49 2.48 30.50 -20.85
N SER A 50 2.44 30.92 -22.11
CA SER A 50 1.33 30.69 -23.03
C SER A 50 1.65 29.55 -23.98
N VAL A 51 0.75 28.55 -24.04
CA VAL A 51 0.86 27.43 -24.99
C VAL A 51 0.90 27.91 -26.44
N VAL A 52 0.25 29.03 -26.77
CA VAL A 52 0.21 29.59 -28.13
C VAL A 52 1.60 30.09 -28.57
N ALA A 53 2.42 30.55 -27.63
CA ALA A 53 3.74 31.11 -27.91
C ALA A 53 4.86 30.06 -28.06
N LEU A 54 4.56 28.77 -27.82
CA LEU A 54 5.51 27.67 -27.99
C LEU A 54 5.81 27.42 -29.47
N SER A 55 7.09 27.23 -29.78
CA SER A 55 7.51 26.75 -31.09
C SER A 55 7.13 25.28 -31.27
N ARG A 56 7.18 24.78 -32.52
CA ARG A 56 6.88 23.38 -32.81
C ARG A 56 7.83 22.43 -32.07
N ASP A 57 9.11 22.79 -31.96
CA ASP A 57 10.11 21.97 -31.29
C ASP A 57 9.84 21.92 -29.78
N ASP A 58 9.48 23.05 -29.17
CA ASP A 58 9.07 23.11 -27.75
C ASP A 58 7.83 22.25 -27.47
N LEU A 59 6.85 22.25 -28.39
CA LEU A 59 5.66 21.40 -28.28
C LEU A 59 6.03 19.92 -28.31
N VAL A 60 6.90 19.52 -29.25
CA VAL A 60 7.34 18.13 -29.37
C VAL A 60 8.10 17.70 -28.11
N GLU A 61 9.01 18.54 -27.60
CA GLU A 61 9.77 18.25 -26.38
C GLU A 61 8.86 18.03 -25.16
N LEU A 62 7.90 18.94 -24.93
CA LEU A 62 6.96 18.82 -23.80
C LEU A 62 6.05 17.59 -23.94
N ILE A 63 5.64 17.22 -25.16
CA ILE A 63 4.82 16.03 -25.41
C ILE A 63 5.63 14.74 -25.18
N LEU A 64 6.89 14.71 -25.63
CA LEU A 64 7.80 13.59 -25.36
C LEU A 64 8.04 13.43 -23.86
N LEU A 65 8.25 14.54 -23.15
CA LEU A 65 8.43 14.53 -21.70
C LEU A 65 7.18 14.00 -21.00
N ARG A 66 6.00 14.51 -21.35
CA ARG A 66 4.72 14.05 -20.80
C ARG A 66 4.51 12.55 -21.03
N ARG A 67 4.88 12.03 -22.20
CA ARG A 67 4.81 10.59 -22.50
C ARG A 67 5.79 9.80 -21.61
N LEU A 68 7.03 10.29 -21.47
CA LEU A 68 8.05 9.67 -20.62
C LEU A 68 7.59 9.57 -19.17
N LEU A 69 7.05 10.66 -18.61
CA LEU A 69 6.58 10.70 -17.22
C LEU A 69 5.42 9.73 -16.93
N ARG A 70 4.68 9.31 -17.97
CA ARG A 70 3.57 8.33 -17.87
C ARG A 70 3.98 6.90 -18.21
N ALA A 71 5.14 6.71 -18.83
CA ALA A 71 5.53 5.44 -19.40
C ALA A 71 5.92 4.39 -18.35
N GLY A 72 5.72 3.11 -18.69
CA GLY A 72 6.30 1.99 -17.94
C GLY A 72 7.83 2.00 -18.01
N ALA A 73 8.52 1.29 -17.10
CA ALA A 73 9.97 1.40 -16.94
C ALA A 73 10.75 1.14 -18.24
N HIS A 74 10.34 0.14 -19.03
CA HIS A 74 10.99 -0.19 -20.29
C HIS A 74 10.85 0.91 -21.36
N GLU A 75 9.63 1.43 -21.56
CA GLU A 75 9.38 2.52 -22.52
C GLU A 75 10.02 3.84 -22.06
N ALA A 76 9.99 4.13 -20.76
CA ALA A 76 10.62 5.32 -20.19
C ALA A 76 12.13 5.34 -20.46
N GLY A 77 12.81 4.20 -20.32
CA GLY A 77 14.25 4.09 -20.63
C GLY A 77 14.56 4.39 -22.10
N ALA A 78 13.71 3.93 -23.03
CA ALA A 78 13.87 4.22 -24.46
C ALA A 78 13.59 5.70 -24.78
N LEU A 79 12.55 6.30 -24.18
CA LEU A 79 12.22 7.72 -24.36
C LEU A 79 13.29 8.65 -23.76
N ALA A 80 13.89 8.27 -22.63
CA ALA A 80 14.89 9.08 -21.94
C ALA A 80 16.13 9.35 -22.80
N GLN A 81 16.49 8.43 -23.70
CA GLN A 81 17.63 8.60 -24.62
C GLN A 81 17.44 9.72 -25.64
N LEU A 82 16.21 10.22 -25.81
CA LEU A 82 15.93 11.36 -26.69
C LEU A 82 16.23 12.71 -26.03
N PHE A 83 16.49 12.72 -24.72
CA PHE A 83 16.80 13.92 -23.95
C PHE A 83 18.31 14.03 -23.71
N VAL A 84 18.81 15.27 -23.65
CA VAL A 84 20.23 15.56 -23.35
C VAL A 84 20.65 15.03 -21.98
N ARG A 85 19.72 14.98 -21.01
CA ARG A 85 19.93 14.46 -19.66
C ARG A 85 18.95 13.33 -19.35
N PRO A 86 19.22 12.09 -19.81
CA PRO A 86 18.34 10.94 -19.57
C PRO A 86 18.07 10.68 -18.08
N ASP A 87 19.10 10.78 -17.24
CA ASP A 87 18.98 10.53 -15.80
C ASP A 87 18.00 11.52 -15.14
N ALA A 88 18.09 12.80 -15.51
CA ALA A 88 17.23 13.83 -14.91
C ALA A 88 15.75 13.62 -15.24
N VAL A 89 15.40 13.21 -16.48
CA VAL A 89 14.00 12.96 -16.84
C VAL A 89 13.46 11.66 -16.23
N LEU A 90 14.33 10.67 -15.98
CA LEU A 90 13.99 9.47 -15.22
C LEU A 90 13.76 9.79 -13.74
N ASP A 91 14.59 10.65 -13.13
CA ASP A 91 14.38 11.13 -11.76
C ASP A 91 13.02 11.86 -11.62
N LEU A 92 12.67 12.72 -12.58
CA LEU A 92 11.36 13.39 -12.62
C LEU A 92 10.20 12.38 -12.70
N ARG A 93 10.36 11.33 -13.49
CA ARG A 93 9.36 10.26 -13.60
C ARG A 93 9.21 9.53 -12.26
N ASP A 94 10.31 9.16 -11.63
CA ASP A 94 10.30 8.44 -10.36
C ASP A 94 9.69 9.31 -9.24
N GLU A 95 9.90 10.63 -9.30
CA GLU A 95 9.22 11.62 -8.45
C GLU A 95 7.69 11.61 -8.67
N VAL A 96 7.23 11.63 -9.92
CA VAL A 96 5.79 11.52 -10.25
C VAL A 96 5.21 10.21 -9.71
N GLN A 97 5.94 9.09 -9.83
CA GLN A 97 5.50 7.80 -9.30
C GLN A 97 5.39 7.83 -7.77
N ARG A 98 6.33 8.51 -7.09
CA ARG A 98 6.30 8.65 -5.63
C ARG A 98 5.13 9.52 -5.18
N ILE A 99 4.85 10.61 -5.87
CA ILE A 99 3.66 11.45 -5.64
C ILE A 99 2.38 10.63 -5.82
N ALA A 100 2.29 9.84 -6.90
CA ALA A 100 1.13 8.99 -7.17
C ALA A 100 0.92 7.94 -6.06
N ALA A 101 2.01 7.30 -5.60
CA ALA A 101 1.96 6.34 -4.51
C ALA A 101 1.53 7.00 -3.18
N PHE A 102 2.06 8.18 -2.88
CA PHE A 102 1.65 8.96 -1.71
C PHE A 102 0.16 9.32 -1.75
N ARG A 103 -0.33 9.79 -2.91
CA ARG A 103 -1.75 10.10 -3.09
C ARG A 103 -2.63 8.88 -2.88
N ALA A 104 -2.26 7.73 -3.44
CA ALA A 104 -2.99 6.47 -3.25
C ALA A 104 -3.04 6.04 -1.78
N SER A 105 -1.94 6.19 -1.03
CA SER A 105 -1.90 5.95 0.42
C SER A 105 -2.83 6.90 1.18
N HIS A 106 -2.78 8.19 0.86
CA HIS A 106 -3.66 9.20 1.47
C HIS A 106 -5.14 8.89 1.23
N ASP A 107 -5.53 8.57 -0.01
CA ASP A 107 -6.91 8.25 -0.35
C ASP A 107 -7.39 6.98 0.37
N ARG A 108 -6.51 5.98 0.56
CA ARG A 108 -6.84 4.77 1.33
C ARG A 108 -7.06 5.08 2.81
N ASP A 109 -6.17 5.87 3.41
CA ASP A 109 -6.27 6.31 4.80
C ASP A 109 -7.57 7.10 5.05
N MET A 110 -7.95 7.99 4.12
CA MET A 110 -9.19 8.75 4.22
C MET A 110 -10.44 7.87 4.08
N ARG A 111 -10.43 6.89 3.17
CA ARG A 111 -11.52 5.90 3.09
C ARG A 111 -11.66 5.08 4.37
N ALA A 112 -10.55 4.66 4.96
CA ALA A 112 -10.55 3.93 6.24
C ALA A 112 -11.13 4.79 7.38
N LEU A 113 -10.78 6.08 7.44
CA LEU A 113 -11.35 7.03 8.40
C LEU A 113 -12.87 7.17 8.22
N GLU A 114 -13.33 7.38 6.98
CA GLU A 114 -14.75 7.55 6.68
C GLU A 114 -15.55 6.29 6.98
N ALA A 115 -15.04 5.11 6.60
CA ALA A 115 -15.62 3.81 6.93
C ALA A 115 -15.76 3.62 8.45
N THR A 116 -14.70 3.93 9.19
CA THR A 116 -14.69 3.83 10.65
C THR A 116 -15.68 4.80 11.30
N ARG A 117 -15.81 6.02 10.76
CA ARG A 117 -16.82 6.99 11.23
C ARG A 117 -18.23 6.49 11.01
N ARG A 118 -18.53 5.95 9.82
CA ARG A 118 -19.84 5.37 9.51
C ARG A 118 -20.15 4.23 10.48
N LEU A 119 -19.21 3.32 10.67
CA LEU A 119 -19.38 2.18 11.57
C LEU A 119 -19.58 2.61 13.01
N TRP A 120 -18.81 3.59 13.49
CA TRP A 120 -18.97 4.14 14.84
C TRP A 120 -20.36 4.75 15.05
N SER A 121 -20.85 5.55 14.10
CA SER A 121 -22.20 6.12 14.16
C SER A 121 -23.29 5.05 14.19
N GLN A 122 -23.16 3.99 13.38
CA GLN A 122 -24.10 2.87 13.36
C GLN A 122 -24.09 2.08 14.68
N MET A 123 -22.91 1.79 15.24
CA MET A 123 -22.80 1.08 16.52
C MET A 123 -23.46 1.83 17.67
N ARG A 124 -23.49 3.17 17.60
CA ARG A 124 -24.17 4.00 18.60
C ARG A 124 -25.70 3.96 18.49
N SER A 125 -26.25 3.78 17.28
CA SER A 125 -27.69 3.77 17.06
C SER A 125 -28.31 2.37 17.15
N GLU A 126 -27.62 1.35 16.65
CA GLU A 126 -28.15 -0.02 16.47
C GLU A 126 -27.56 -1.03 17.46
N GLY A 127 -26.56 -0.61 18.26
CA GLY A 127 -25.77 -1.50 19.10
C GLY A 127 -24.55 -2.07 18.36
N HIS A 128 -23.62 -2.67 19.10
CA HIS A 128 -22.40 -3.25 18.54
C HIS A 128 -22.66 -4.68 18.01
N GLY A 129 -21.89 -5.07 16.99
CA GLY A 129 -21.93 -6.44 16.45
C GLY A 129 -21.51 -7.49 17.48
N ALA A 130 -21.81 -8.76 17.18
CA ALA A 130 -21.54 -9.88 18.09
C ALA A 130 -20.04 -10.26 18.18
N SER A 131 -19.20 -9.83 17.24
CA SER A 131 -17.77 -10.16 17.21
C SER A 131 -16.92 -9.12 16.46
N LEU A 132 -15.60 -9.15 16.71
CA LEU A 132 -14.63 -8.31 15.98
C LEU A 132 -14.63 -8.59 14.48
N VAL A 133 -14.74 -9.86 14.05
CA VAL A 133 -14.85 -10.21 12.61
C VAL A 133 -16.08 -9.56 11.99
N ALA A 134 -17.24 -9.61 12.64
CA ALA A 134 -18.45 -8.98 12.12
C ALA A 134 -18.31 -7.44 12.02
N ALA A 135 -17.55 -6.81 12.93
CA ALA A 135 -17.24 -5.39 12.83
C ALA A 135 -16.29 -5.10 11.65
N LEU A 136 -15.30 -5.95 11.40
CA LEU A 136 -14.38 -5.83 10.27
C LEU A 136 -15.07 -6.04 8.91
N GLU A 137 -16.01 -6.99 8.82
CA GLU A 137 -16.79 -7.23 7.60
C GLU A 137 -17.73 -6.07 7.26
N ARG A 138 -18.21 -5.34 8.29
CA ARG A 138 -18.97 -4.10 8.11
C ARG A 138 -18.10 -2.90 7.75
N LEU A 139 -16.80 -2.97 7.98
CA LEU A 139 -15.85 -1.94 7.57
C LEU A 139 -15.64 -2.06 6.06
N ASP A 140 -16.34 -1.23 5.30
CA ASP A 140 -16.35 -1.22 3.82
C ASP A 140 -15.05 -0.69 3.17
N ALA A 141 -13.98 -0.53 3.96
CA ALA A 141 -12.66 -0.10 3.51
C ALA A 141 -11.55 -0.87 4.23
N SER A 142 -10.45 -1.13 3.51
CA SER A 142 -9.25 -1.74 4.08
C SER A 142 -8.51 -0.75 4.98
N ASP A 143 -8.16 -1.19 6.20
CA ASP A 143 -7.35 -0.41 7.14
C ASP A 143 -6.14 -1.25 7.58
N ILE A 144 -5.01 -1.04 6.89
CA ILE A 144 -3.79 -1.82 7.10
C ILE A 144 -3.19 -1.62 8.50
N ASP A 145 -3.37 -0.44 9.09
CA ASP A 145 -2.88 -0.12 10.45
C ASP A 145 -3.72 -0.86 11.49
N LEU A 146 -5.05 -0.87 11.32
CA LEU A 146 -5.96 -1.64 12.19
C LEU A 146 -5.64 -3.13 12.10
N TRP A 147 -5.47 -3.66 10.90
CA TRP A 147 -5.14 -5.08 10.70
C TRP A 147 -3.79 -5.44 11.29
N HIS A 148 -2.79 -4.56 11.16
CA HIS A 148 -1.50 -4.74 11.82
C HIS A 148 -1.65 -4.81 13.33
N ARG A 149 -2.43 -3.89 13.92
CA ARG A 149 -2.70 -3.88 15.36
C ARG A 149 -3.42 -5.14 15.83
N ILE A 150 -4.44 -5.58 15.11
CA ILE A 150 -5.17 -6.82 15.43
C ILE A 150 -4.19 -8.00 15.46
N VAL A 151 -3.34 -8.13 14.45
CA VAL A 151 -2.33 -9.19 14.42
C VAL A 151 -1.34 -9.02 15.57
N ALA A 152 -0.82 -7.82 15.82
CA ALA A 152 0.19 -7.58 16.86
C ALA A 152 -0.32 -7.82 18.29
N GLU A 153 -1.59 -7.51 18.57
CA GLU A 153 -2.14 -7.45 19.92
C GLU A 153 -3.17 -8.55 20.24
N HIS A 154 -3.56 -9.39 19.27
CA HIS A 154 -4.55 -10.45 19.54
C HIS A 154 -4.06 -11.44 20.61
N ASP A 155 -4.99 -11.88 21.45
CA ASP A 155 -4.78 -13.05 22.30
C ASP A 155 -4.95 -14.35 21.47
N PRO A 156 -3.91 -15.18 21.29
CA PRO A 156 -4.03 -16.44 20.56
C PRO A 156 -4.91 -17.48 21.26
N ALA A 157 -5.15 -17.34 22.57
CA ALA A 157 -6.01 -18.22 23.34
C ALA A 157 -7.49 -17.84 23.21
N ASP A 158 -7.81 -16.60 22.84
CA ASP A 158 -9.16 -16.12 22.57
C ASP A 158 -9.57 -16.51 21.14
N PRO A 159 -10.56 -17.41 20.94
CA PRO A 159 -10.98 -17.84 19.61
C PRO A 159 -11.50 -16.69 18.74
N ALA A 160 -12.14 -15.67 19.34
CA ALA A 160 -12.72 -14.56 18.59
C ALA A 160 -11.62 -13.63 18.05
N GLN A 161 -10.62 -13.31 18.87
CA GLN A 161 -9.48 -12.50 18.45
C GLN A 161 -8.58 -13.25 17.46
N ARG A 162 -8.36 -14.55 17.68
CA ARG A 162 -7.64 -15.40 16.73
C ARG A 162 -8.35 -15.46 15.36
N ALA A 163 -9.67 -15.59 15.34
CA ALA A 163 -10.44 -15.55 14.10
C ALA A 163 -10.32 -14.21 13.37
N ALA A 164 -10.29 -13.09 14.11
CA ALA A 164 -10.06 -11.77 13.52
C ALA A 164 -8.66 -11.62 12.93
N ALA A 165 -7.61 -12.10 13.63
CA ALA A 165 -6.26 -12.11 13.09
C ALA A 165 -6.16 -12.93 11.79
N PHE A 166 -6.79 -14.11 11.74
CA PHE A 166 -6.86 -14.94 10.53
C PHE A 166 -7.61 -14.25 9.40
N TRP A 167 -8.72 -13.57 9.71
CA TRP A 167 -9.47 -12.80 8.73
C TRP A 167 -8.61 -11.69 8.12
N CYS A 168 -7.85 -10.95 8.93
CA CYS A 168 -6.99 -9.84 8.48
C CYS A 168 -5.88 -10.30 7.52
N VAL A 169 -5.17 -11.38 7.85
CA VAL A 169 -4.04 -11.87 7.02
C VAL A 169 -4.47 -12.53 5.71
N ARG A 170 -5.75 -12.92 5.60
CA ARG A 170 -6.33 -13.46 4.35
C ARG A 170 -6.77 -12.39 3.36
N GLN A 171 -6.79 -11.12 3.76
CA GLN A 171 -7.13 -10.03 2.85
C GLN A 171 -5.94 -9.69 1.95
N THR A 172 -6.15 -9.57 0.65
CA THR A 172 -5.07 -9.24 -0.31
C THR A 172 -4.49 -7.84 -0.12
N ALA A 173 -5.27 -6.93 0.47
CA ALA A 173 -4.80 -5.60 0.85
C ALA A 173 -3.92 -5.60 2.11
N CYS A 174 -3.77 -6.74 2.80
CA CYS A 174 -2.95 -6.85 4.00
C CYS A 174 -1.49 -6.50 3.69
N ASP A 175 -0.88 -5.71 4.56
CA ASP A 175 0.50 -5.28 4.39
C ASP A 175 1.47 -6.45 4.57
N ARG A 176 2.50 -6.52 3.72
CA ARG A 176 3.52 -7.58 3.77
C ARG A 176 4.21 -7.67 5.13
N SER A 177 4.44 -6.55 5.82
CA SER A 177 5.03 -6.53 7.16
C SER A 177 4.07 -7.10 8.22
N THR A 178 2.76 -6.98 8.03
CA THR A 178 1.75 -7.63 8.89
C THR A 178 1.75 -9.15 8.72
N LEU A 179 1.90 -9.65 7.49
CA LEU A 179 2.07 -11.10 7.24
C LEU A 179 3.35 -11.64 7.87
N ALA A 180 4.46 -10.91 7.70
CA ALA A 180 5.74 -11.28 8.29
C ALA A 180 5.64 -11.32 9.83
N LEU A 181 4.95 -10.36 10.45
CA LEU A 181 4.67 -10.36 11.89
C LEU A 181 3.82 -11.58 12.29
N PHE A 182 2.74 -11.87 11.57
CA PHE A 182 1.88 -13.01 11.85
C PHE A 182 2.66 -14.33 11.84
N LEU A 183 3.40 -14.62 10.78
CA LEU A 183 4.20 -15.84 10.70
C LEU A 183 5.33 -15.88 11.72
N THR A 184 5.93 -14.73 12.04
CA THR A 184 6.93 -14.63 13.12
C THR A 184 6.35 -15.08 14.46
N MET A 185 5.16 -14.60 14.83
CA MET A 185 4.50 -15.03 16.06
C MET A 185 4.13 -16.52 16.05
N LEU A 186 3.73 -17.07 14.90
CA LEU A 186 3.46 -18.52 14.80
C LEU A 186 4.73 -19.35 15.04
N VAL A 187 5.88 -18.87 14.55
CA VAL A 187 7.19 -19.51 14.79
C VAL A 187 7.56 -19.41 16.26
N GLU A 188 7.51 -18.21 16.84
CA GLU A 188 7.88 -17.94 18.24
C GLU A 188 7.04 -18.76 19.23
N ASN A 189 5.77 -19.03 18.90
CA ASN A 189 4.85 -19.80 19.74
C ASN A 189 4.77 -21.29 19.39
N GLU A 190 5.54 -21.76 18.41
CA GLU A 190 5.46 -23.13 17.86
C GLU A 190 4.01 -23.52 17.46
N ALA A 191 3.24 -22.56 16.96
CA ALA A 191 1.80 -22.72 16.74
C ALA A 191 1.49 -23.75 15.64
N ILE A 192 2.35 -23.85 14.62
CA ILE A 192 2.15 -24.76 13.48
C ILE A 192 2.24 -26.24 13.90
N PRO A 193 3.32 -26.72 14.57
CA PRO A 193 3.38 -28.09 15.09
C PRO A 193 2.25 -28.43 16.06
N LYS A 194 1.91 -27.50 16.96
CA LYS A 194 0.83 -27.64 17.94
C LYS A 194 -0.52 -27.79 17.25
N ALA A 195 -0.81 -26.94 16.26
CA ALA A 195 -2.01 -27.05 15.44
C ALA A 195 -2.09 -28.38 14.70
N ALA A 196 -0.99 -28.84 14.12
CA ALA A 196 -0.95 -30.14 13.45
C ALA A 196 -1.14 -31.32 14.40
N GLN A 197 -0.71 -31.23 15.67
CA GLN A 197 -0.98 -32.24 16.68
C GLN A 197 -2.44 -32.21 17.15
N ALA A 198 -2.99 -31.01 17.38
CA ALA A 198 -4.36 -30.78 17.79
C ALA A 198 -5.38 -30.96 16.65
N ARG A 199 -4.93 -31.17 15.40
CA ARG A 199 -5.75 -31.17 14.19
C ARG A 199 -6.54 -29.88 14.00
N ASP A 200 -5.96 -28.75 14.37
CA ASP A 200 -6.52 -27.42 14.14
C ASP A 200 -6.43 -27.06 12.65
N LYS A 201 -7.47 -27.45 11.91
CA LYS A 201 -7.56 -27.19 10.47
C LYS A 201 -7.59 -25.71 10.15
N ALA A 202 -8.22 -24.88 10.98
CA ALA A 202 -8.40 -23.46 10.69
C ALA A 202 -7.05 -22.73 10.62
N LEU A 203 -6.13 -23.02 11.54
CA LEU A 203 -4.78 -22.45 11.50
C LEU A 203 -4.00 -22.97 10.28
N LEU A 204 -4.01 -24.29 10.06
CA LEU A 204 -3.24 -24.90 8.97
C LEU A 204 -3.71 -24.43 7.59
N GLU A 205 -5.02 -24.32 7.36
CA GLU A 205 -5.60 -23.79 6.13
C GLU A 205 -5.28 -22.31 5.95
N THR A 206 -5.28 -21.52 7.04
CA THR A 206 -4.90 -20.10 6.99
C THR A 206 -3.43 -19.94 6.57
N VAL A 207 -2.52 -20.72 7.16
CA VAL A 207 -1.09 -20.68 6.78
C VAL A 207 -0.90 -21.12 5.33
N ALA A 208 -1.52 -22.23 4.91
CA ALA A 208 -1.43 -22.70 3.53
C ALA A 208 -1.96 -21.66 2.52
N ALA A 209 -3.06 -20.98 2.86
CA ALA A 209 -3.62 -19.91 2.03
C ALA A 209 -2.67 -18.72 1.91
N ILE A 210 -2.07 -18.25 3.02
CA ILE A 210 -1.09 -17.15 3.01
C ILE A 210 0.10 -17.52 2.11
N LEU A 211 0.68 -18.71 2.27
CA LEU A 211 1.84 -19.14 1.48
C LEU A 211 1.50 -19.22 -0.02
N THR A 212 0.31 -19.73 -0.35
CA THR A 212 -0.15 -19.80 -1.75
C THR A 212 -0.39 -18.41 -2.35
N GLN A 213 -1.04 -17.51 -1.61
CA GLN A 213 -1.31 -16.14 -2.05
C GLN A 213 -0.04 -15.31 -2.16
N TRP A 214 0.92 -15.54 -1.28
CA TRP A 214 2.24 -14.92 -1.33
C TRP A 214 3.00 -15.29 -2.60
N ASP A 215 3.08 -16.58 -2.91
CA ASP A 215 3.74 -17.09 -4.11
C ASP A 215 3.06 -16.57 -5.40
N ALA A 216 1.74 -16.42 -5.37
CA ALA A 216 0.97 -15.80 -6.45
C ALA A 216 1.12 -14.27 -6.55
N GLY A 217 1.88 -13.63 -5.65
CA GLY A 217 2.08 -12.17 -5.65
C GLY A 217 0.84 -11.36 -5.25
N ALA A 218 -0.14 -11.96 -4.56
CA ALA A 218 -1.44 -11.35 -4.30
C ALA A 218 -1.38 -10.15 -3.32
N TYR A 219 -0.35 -10.09 -2.48
CA TYR A 219 -0.15 -9.01 -1.50
C TYR A 219 0.69 -7.88 -2.10
N ALA A 220 0.04 -6.81 -2.52
CA ALA A 220 0.68 -5.67 -3.16
C ALA A 220 1.15 -4.58 -2.17
N THR A 221 0.51 -4.48 -0.99
CA THR A 221 0.74 -3.39 -0.04
C THR A 221 2.02 -3.59 0.78
N ALA A 222 2.92 -2.61 0.78
CA ALA A 222 4.20 -2.65 1.51
C ALA A 222 4.57 -1.27 2.05
N GLU A 223 3.72 -0.71 2.91
CA GLU A 223 3.86 0.64 3.47
C GLU A 223 4.39 0.62 4.91
N LEU A 224 4.14 -0.47 5.64
CA LEU A 224 4.59 -0.61 7.03
C LEU A 224 6.03 -1.10 7.11
N ALA A 225 6.79 -0.50 8.04
CA ALA A 225 8.14 -0.92 8.34
C ALA A 225 8.17 -2.39 8.78
N SER A 226 9.17 -3.12 8.31
CA SER A 226 9.35 -4.51 8.74
C SER A 226 9.89 -4.58 10.17
N LEU A 227 9.74 -5.76 10.78
CA LEU A 227 10.38 -6.09 12.06
C LEU A 227 11.91 -5.94 11.98
N PRO A 228 12.61 -5.80 13.12
CA PRO A 228 14.06 -5.78 13.15
C PRO A 228 14.67 -6.97 12.39
N ALA A 229 15.72 -6.72 11.59
CA ALA A 229 16.31 -7.72 10.70
C ALA A 229 16.67 -9.03 11.41
N ALA A 230 17.24 -8.94 12.61
CA ALA A 230 17.58 -10.12 13.42
C ALA A 230 16.35 -11.00 13.75
N ARG A 231 15.20 -10.37 14.03
CA ARG A 231 13.94 -11.08 14.30
C ARG A 231 13.38 -11.73 13.03
N LEU A 232 13.44 -11.03 11.89
CA LEU A 232 13.05 -11.59 10.60
C LEU A 232 13.90 -12.79 10.20
N ASP A 233 15.22 -12.72 10.41
CA ASP A 233 16.13 -13.82 10.11
C ASP A 233 15.88 -15.06 10.98
N ALA A 234 15.60 -14.85 12.26
CA ALA A 234 15.22 -15.93 13.16
C ALA A 234 13.88 -16.56 12.73
N ALA A 235 12.88 -15.73 12.42
CA ALA A 235 11.58 -16.18 11.95
C ALA A 235 11.67 -16.98 10.63
N ARG A 236 12.49 -16.52 9.68
CA ARG A 236 12.74 -17.22 8.41
C ARG A 236 13.29 -18.63 8.65
N ARG A 237 14.37 -18.75 9.43
CA ARG A 237 14.96 -20.07 9.73
C ARG A 237 14.00 -20.96 10.50
N GLY A 238 13.31 -20.40 11.49
CA GLY A 238 12.32 -21.13 12.28
C GLY A 238 11.17 -21.64 11.43
N LEU A 239 10.60 -20.81 10.55
CA LEU A 239 9.52 -21.22 9.67
C LEU A 239 9.95 -22.36 8.75
N THR A 240 11.10 -22.25 8.08
CA THR A 240 11.62 -23.33 7.22
C THR A 240 11.75 -24.64 7.99
N ALA A 241 12.32 -24.61 9.20
CA ALA A 241 12.43 -25.81 10.05
C ALA A 241 11.06 -26.39 10.44
N LEU A 242 10.07 -25.53 10.74
CA LEU A 242 8.70 -25.97 11.04
C LEU A 242 8.02 -26.62 9.83
N LEU A 243 8.21 -26.06 8.63
CA LEU A 243 7.67 -26.61 7.38
C LEU A 243 8.33 -27.95 7.01
N ASP A 244 9.65 -28.07 7.19
CA ASP A 244 10.38 -29.32 7.02
C ASP A 244 9.88 -30.40 8.00
N GLY A 245 9.70 -30.03 9.27
CA GLY A 245 9.17 -30.94 10.29
C GLY A 245 7.72 -31.37 10.05
N LEU A 246 6.87 -30.48 9.51
CA LEU A 246 5.51 -30.84 9.10
C LEU A 246 5.51 -31.88 7.98
N ALA A 247 6.40 -31.76 7.00
CA ALA A 247 6.48 -32.66 5.84
C ALA A 247 6.89 -34.09 6.21
N GLN A 248 7.51 -34.28 7.37
CA GLN A 248 7.85 -35.62 7.89
C GLN A 248 6.63 -36.35 8.47
N ARG A 249 5.48 -35.68 8.64
CA ARG A 249 4.26 -36.30 9.17
C ARG A 249 3.50 -37.05 8.08
N PRO A 250 2.94 -38.23 8.37
CA PRO A 250 2.17 -39.00 7.38
C PRO A 250 1.01 -38.19 6.79
N GLY A 251 0.92 -38.16 5.46
CA GLY A 251 -0.16 -37.47 4.73
C GLY A 251 -0.01 -35.95 4.60
N MET A 252 1.08 -35.36 5.11
CA MET A 252 1.36 -33.93 4.96
C MET A 252 2.38 -33.67 3.85
N ARG A 253 2.01 -32.82 2.89
CA ARG A 253 2.94 -32.33 1.87
C ARG A 253 3.70 -31.13 2.43
N ARG A 254 4.99 -31.03 2.10
CA ARG A 254 5.78 -29.82 2.40
C ARG A 254 5.18 -28.60 1.69
N TRP A 255 4.89 -27.54 2.44
CA TRP A 255 4.51 -26.25 1.88
C TRP A 255 5.74 -25.48 1.36
N PRO A 256 5.57 -24.56 0.38
CA PRO A 256 6.67 -23.75 -0.11
C PRO A 256 7.16 -22.76 0.94
N ASP A 257 8.46 -22.44 0.91
CA ASP A 257 8.99 -21.34 1.70
C ASP A 257 8.54 -20.00 1.10
N PRO A 258 8.13 -19.01 1.92
CA PRO A 258 7.71 -17.71 1.42
C PRO A 258 8.93 -16.83 1.08
N VAL A 259 9.51 -17.05 -0.10
CA VAL A 259 10.70 -16.32 -0.58
C VAL A 259 10.42 -14.81 -0.56
N GLY A 260 11.37 -14.05 -0.03
CA GLY A 260 11.28 -12.60 0.08
C GLY A 260 10.38 -12.07 1.21
N LEU A 261 9.55 -12.88 1.87
CA LEU A 261 8.62 -12.39 2.90
C LEU A 261 9.34 -11.70 4.06
N PHE A 262 10.43 -12.32 4.54
CA PHE A 262 11.24 -11.86 5.67
C PHE A 262 12.38 -10.92 5.28
N GLU A 263 12.35 -10.31 4.10
CA GLU A 263 13.29 -9.25 3.74
C GLU A 263 12.96 -7.96 4.49
N ALA A 264 13.99 -7.27 4.98
CA ALA A 264 13.83 -5.99 5.65
C ALA A 264 13.32 -4.94 4.65
N ARG A 265 12.25 -4.23 5.02
CA ARG A 265 11.70 -3.14 4.22
C ARG A 265 11.68 -1.86 5.03
N ALA A 266 12.08 -0.78 4.37
CA ALA A 266 11.77 0.56 4.84
C ALA A 266 10.26 0.79 4.77
N GLY A 267 9.73 1.55 5.70
CA GLY A 267 8.32 1.88 5.78
C GLY A 267 8.03 2.76 6.99
N ARG A 268 6.78 3.15 7.14
CA ARG A 268 6.34 3.89 8.32
C ARG A 268 5.98 2.94 9.45
N ALA A 269 6.03 3.43 10.69
CA ALA A 269 5.46 2.70 11.82
C ALA A 269 3.93 2.53 11.63
N PRO A 270 3.35 1.41 12.11
CA PRO A 270 1.90 1.25 12.15
C PRO A 270 1.29 2.29 13.08
N ARG A 271 0.15 2.84 12.67
CA ARG A 271 -0.59 3.79 13.51
C ARG A 271 -1.45 3.03 14.52
N PRO A 272 -1.63 3.57 15.74
CA PRO A 272 -2.12 2.78 16.86
C PRO A 272 -3.63 2.48 16.82
N ARG A 273 -4.44 3.22 16.05
CA ARG A 273 -5.90 3.03 15.96
C ARG A 273 -6.59 2.86 17.33
N GLY A 274 -6.14 3.60 18.34
CA GLY A 274 -6.49 3.39 19.76
C GLY A 274 -7.96 3.59 20.12
N HIS A 275 -8.80 4.03 19.18
CA HIS A 275 -10.25 4.10 19.34
C HIS A 275 -10.95 2.75 19.21
N TRP A 276 -10.27 1.72 18.67
CA TRP A 276 -10.77 0.35 18.62
C TRP A 276 -10.45 -0.42 19.91
N ASP A 277 -11.47 -1.11 20.43
CA ASP A 277 -11.38 -2.15 21.46
C ASP A 277 -11.46 -3.52 20.77
N LEU A 278 -10.32 -4.21 20.72
CA LEU A 278 -10.21 -5.50 20.03
C LEU A 278 -10.94 -6.62 20.77
N ALA A 279 -10.95 -6.59 22.10
CA ALA A 279 -11.61 -7.61 22.91
C ALA A 279 -13.14 -7.56 22.75
N ARG A 280 -13.69 -6.35 22.63
CA ARG A 280 -15.13 -6.15 22.43
C ARG A 280 -15.56 -6.05 20.96
N GLY A 281 -14.61 -5.93 20.03
CA GLY A 281 -14.90 -5.75 18.62
C GLY A 281 -15.66 -4.46 18.31
N MET A 282 -15.36 -3.37 19.02
CA MET A 282 -16.12 -2.13 18.94
C MET A 282 -15.24 -0.87 18.91
N ILE A 283 -15.84 0.24 18.50
CA ILE A 283 -15.19 1.55 18.48
C ILE A 283 -15.65 2.35 19.71
N LEU A 284 -14.73 2.59 20.66
CA LEU A 284 -15.03 3.22 21.96
C LEU A 284 -15.28 4.72 21.85
N ARG A 285 -14.61 5.39 20.91
CA ARG A 285 -14.65 6.84 20.73
C ARG A 285 -14.60 7.20 19.25
N ALA A 286 -15.04 8.41 18.91
CA ALA A 286 -14.95 8.89 17.54
C ALA A 286 -13.51 8.79 17.01
N PRO A 287 -13.30 8.32 15.76
CA PRO A 287 -11.97 8.26 15.17
C PRO A 287 -11.43 9.67 14.89
N ASP A 288 -10.21 9.92 15.34
CA ASP A 288 -9.49 11.18 15.14
C ASP A 288 -8.85 11.19 13.73
N PRO A 289 -9.09 12.20 12.88
CA PRO A 289 -8.39 12.34 11.61
C PRO A 289 -6.86 12.29 11.72
N ALA A 290 -6.29 12.80 12.81
CA ALA A 290 -4.84 12.79 13.01
C ALA A 290 -4.28 11.37 13.09
N ASP A 291 -5.07 10.40 13.57
CA ASP A 291 -4.68 8.99 13.61
C ASP A 291 -4.56 8.38 12.21
N TYR A 292 -5.14 8.98 11.16
CA TYR A 292 -5.19 8.42 9.81
C TYR A 292 -4.30 9.15 8.81
N ARG A 293 -3.90 10.41 9.08
CA ARG A 293 -3.15 11.20 8.10
C ARG A 293 -1.75 10.65 7.86
N THR A 294 -1.36 10.53 6.59
CA THR A 294 0.05 10.36 6.21
C THR A 294 0.72 11.72 6.35
N ALA A 295 1.86 11.79 7.06
CA ALA A 295 2.64 13.02 7.14
C ALA A 295 2.92 13.50 5.72
N THR A 296 2.74 14.80 5.48
CA THR A 296 2.93 15.43 4.17
C THR A 296 4.28 15.04 3.60
N VAL A 297 4.33 14.71 2.31
CA VAL A 297 5.61 14.74 1.58
C VAL A 297 6.18 16.13 1.83
N ALA A 298 7.46 16.22 2.22
CA ALA A 298 8.19 17.48 2.15
C ALA A 298 7.95 18.09 0.76
N GLU A 299 7.91 19.42 0.66
CA GLU A 299 7.67 20.12 -0.61
C GLU A 299 8.36 19.38 -1.76
N PRO A 300 7.64 19.06 -2.85
CA PRO A 300 8.23 18.32 -3.94
C PRO A 300 9.50 19.05 -4.38
N LEU A 301 10.60 18.30 -4.54
CA LEU A 301 11.88 18.78 -5.04
C LEU A 301 11.76 19.16 -6.51
N PHE A 302 11.00 20.21 -6.80
CA PHE A 302 10.96 20.85 -8.09
C PHE A 302 11.18 22.33 -7.87
#